data_AF-A0A377CII7-F1
#
_entry.id   AF-A0A377CII7-F1
#
_cell.length_a   1.000
_cell.length_b   1.000
_cell.length_c   1.000
_cell.angle_alpha   90.00
_cell.angle_beta   90.00
_cell.angle_gamma   90.00
#
_symmetry.space_group_name_H-M   'P 1'
#
loop_
_entity.id
_entity.type
_entity.pdbx_description
1 polymer ?
#
loop_
_entity_poly.entity_id
_entity_poly.type
_entity_poly.pdbx_seq_one_letter_code
_entity_poly.pdbx_strand_id
1 'polypeptide(L)' 'MTSKETFTHYQPLGNSDPAHTATAPGGLSAKAPAMTPLMLDTSTRKLVAWDGTTTVLPLAFWRLLLTRPAPH' A
#
# COMPACT_ATOMS: atom_id res chain seq x y z
N MET A 1 33.96 -24.71 1.91
CA MET A 1 32.74 -24.09 2.47
C MET A 1 32.12 -23.27 1.35
N THR A 2 30.94 -23.67 0.87
CA THR A 2 30.24 -22.95 -0.22
C THR A 2 29.33 -21.91 0.40
N SER A 3 29.45 -20.64 -0.01
CA SER A 3 28.56 -19.57 0.43
C SER A 3 27.18 -19.74 -0.21
N LYS A 4 26.11 -19.72 0.58
CA LYS A 4 24.73 -19.70 0.09
C LYS A 4 24.27 -18.24 0.06
N GLU A 5 24.17 -17.65 -1.12
CA GLU A 5 23.58 -16.32 -1.27
C GLU A 5 22.06 -16.43 -1.34
N THR A 6 21.38 -15.51 -0.65
CA THR A 6 19.92 -15.38 -0.69
C THR A 6 19.60 -14.12 -1.47
N PHE A 7 18.99 -14.29 -2.65
CA PHE A 7 18.45 -13.19 -3.43
C PHE A 7 16.97 -13.01 -3.13
N THR A 8 16.57 -11.84 -2.64
CA THR A 8 15.16 -11.50 -2.40
C THR A 8 14.76 -10.36 -3.32
N HIS A 9 13.95 -10.68 -4.33
CA HIS A 9 13.42 -9.70 -5.27
C HIS A 9 12.01 -9.27 -4.85
N TYR A 10 11.81 -7.97 -4.64
CA TYR A 10 10.51 -7.41 -4.28
C TYR A 10 9.92 -6.64 -5.48
N GLN A 11 9.05 -7.31 -6.24
CA GLN A 11 8.19 -6.67 -7.23
C GLN A 11 6.78 -6.53 -6.67
N PRO A 12 6.43 -5.39 -6.06
CA PRO A 12 5.10 -5.18 -5.49
C PRO A 12 3.99 -5.09 -6.55
N LEU A 13 4.37 -4.86 -7.81
CA LEU A 13 3.47 -4.76 -8.95
C LEU A 13 3.88 -5.80 -9.98
N GLY A 14 2.89 -6.55 -10.50
CA GLY A 14 3.11 -7.63 -11.47
C GLY A 14 3.12 -7.17 -12.93
N ASN A 15 3.20 -5.86 -13.20
CA ASN A 15 3.16 -5.28 -14.54
C ASN A 15 4.15 -4.12 -14.71
N SER A 16 4.28 -3.66 -15.96
CA SER A 16 5.19 -2.56 -16.35
C SER A 16 4.48 -1.21 -16.46
N ASP A 17 3.17 -1.16 -16.25
CA ASP A 17 2.38 0.06 -16.36
C ASP A 17 2.82 1.07 -15.28
N PRO A 18 2.84 2.38 -15.58
CA PRO A 18 3.15 3.40 -14.59
C PRO A 18 2.21 3.37 -13.39
N ALA A 19 2.76 3.28 -12.19
CA ALA A 19 1.98 3.40 -10.95
C ALA A 19 1.78 4.87 -10.57
N HIS A 20 0.53 5.34 -10.59
CA HIS A 20 0.19 6.68 -10.13
C HIS A 20 -0.14 6.70 -8.64
N THR A 21 0.24 7.78 -7.94
CA THR A 21 0.00 7.96 -6.50
C THR A 21 -0.96 9.14 -6.28
N ALA A 22 -1.82 9.03 -5.28
CA ALA A 22 -2.70 10.10 -4.82
C ALA A 22 -2.57 10.28 -3.30
N THR A 23 -2.87 11.48 -2.80
CA THR A 23 -2.92 11.79 -1.36
C THR A 23 -4.34 12.17 -0.98
N ALA A 24 -4.85 11.62 0.12
CA ALA A 24 -6.17 11.94 0.65
C ALA A 24 -6.16 11.82 2.19
N PRO A 25 -7.13 12.44 2.88
CA PRO A 25 -7.26 12.32 4.33
C PRO A 25 -7.44 10.86 4.78
N GLY A 26 -6.66 10.43 5.78
CA GLY A 26 -6.74 9.09 6.35
C GLY A 26 -7.84 8.94 7.41
N GLY A 27 -8.57 7.84 7.35
CA GLY A 27 -9.57 7.41 8.34
C GLY A 27 -9.23 6.10 9.04
N LEU A 28 -8.01 5.57 8.85
CA LEU A 28 -7.57 4.34 9.49
C LEU A 28 -7.45 4.54 11.01
N SER A 29 -8.23 3.78 11.78
CA SER A 29 -8.21 3.79 13.24
C SER A 29 -7.12 2.87 13.83
N ALA A 30 -6.63 1.90 13.04
CA ALA A 30 -5.61 0.95 13.43
C ALA A 30 -4.46 0.92 12.41
N LYS A 31 -3.30 0.40 12.84
CA LYS A 31 -2.15 0.20 11.95
C LYS A 31 -2.51 -0.83 10.87
N ALA A 32 -2.46 -0.40 9.61
CA ALA A 32 -2.66 -1.27 8.45
C ALA A 32 -1.31 -1.57 7.77
N PRO A 33 -1.10 -2.79 7.24
CA PRO A 33 0.08 -3.09 6.44
C PRO A 33 0.12 -2.26 5.16
N ALA A 34 1.31 -2.07 4.60
CA ALA A 34 1.45 -1.50 3.26
C ALA A 34 0.71 -2.35 2.23
N MET A 35 0.22 -1.73 1.16
CA MET A 35 -0.64 -2.34 0.14
C MET A 35 -1.96 -2.88 0.68
N THR A 36 -2.50 -2.27 1.74
CA THR A 36 -3.89 -2.50 2.15
C THR A 36 -4.82 -1.83 1.12
N PRO A 37 -5.83 -2.53 0.56
CA PRO A 37 -6.83 -1.91 -0.30
C PRO A 37 -7.67 -0.90 0.50
N LEU A 38 -7.89 0.28 -0.09
CA LEU A 38 -8.61 1.38 0.53
C LEU A 38 -9.89 1.74 -0.22
N MET A 39 -10.90 2.19 0.52
CA MET A 39 -12.13 2.77 0.00
C MET A 39 -12.33 4.19 0.53
N LEU A 40 -13.03 5.02 -0.24
CA LEU A 40 -13.50 6.33 0.20
C LEU A 40 -14.77 6.18 1.02
N ASP A 41 -14.72 6.58 2.29
CA ASP A 41 -15.91 6.84 3.08
C ASP A 41 -16.56 8.15 2.60
N THR A 42 -17.76 8.08 2.05
CA THR A 42 -18.42 9.24 1.41
C THR A 42 -18.93 10.25 2.43
N SER A 43 -19.24 9.82 3.65
CA SER A 43 -19.71 10.67 4.74
C SER A 43 -18.61 11.58 5.28
N THR A 44 -17.40 11.06 5.48
CA THR A 44 -16.27 11.81 6.05
C THR A 44 -15.24 12.25 5.02
N ARG A 45 -15.33 11.75 3.78
CA ARG A 45 -14.37 11.98 2.70
C ARG A 45 -12.95 11.51 3.05
N LYS A 46 -12.86 10.43 3.83
CA LYS A 46 -11.57 9.82 4.26
C LYS A 46 -11.35 8.46 3.62
N LEU A 47 -10.09 8.09 3.45
CA LEU A 47 -9.72 6.74 3.06
C LEU A 47 -9.73 5.81 4.28
N VAL A 48 -10.55 4.76 4.21
CA VAL A 48 -10.68 3.69 5.20
C VAL A 48 -10.28 2.35 4.58
N ALA A 49 -10.04 1.34 5.41
CA ALA A 49 -9.77 -0.01 4.93
C ALA A 49 -10.99 -0.56 4.17
N TRP A 50 -10.76 -1.20 3.04
CA TRP A 50 -11.81 -1.86 2.30
C TRP A 50 -12.41 -3.03 3.10
N ASP A 51 -13.74 -3.17 3.06
CA ASP A 51 -14.50 -4.15 3.85
C ASP A 51 -14.54 -5.57 3.26
N GLY A 52 -14.05 -5.75 2.02
CA GLY A 52 -14.06 -7.03 1.32
C GLY A 52 -15.38 -7.37 0.61
N THR A 53 -16.44 -6.57 0.80
CA THR A 53 -17.79 -6.86 0.31
C THR A 53 -18.31 -5.83 -0.68
N THR A 54 -17.82 -4.59 -0.60
CA THR A 54 -18.29 -3.53 -1.49
C THR A 54 -17.60 -3.65 -2.85
N THR A 55 -18.38 -3.93 -3.90
CA THR A 55 -17.91 -4.28 -5.26
C THR A 55 -17.27 -3.14 -6.05
N VAL A 56 -17.23 -1.91 -5.51
CA VAL A 56 -16.45 -0.86 -6.17
C VAL A 56 -14.97 -1.22 -6.02
N LEU A 57 -14.27 -1.31 -7.15
CA LEU A 57 -12.85 -1.59 -7.21
C LEU A 57 -12.13 -0.69 -6.17
N PRO A 58 -11.22 -1.23 -5.34
CA PRO A 58 -10.49 -0.43 -4.39
C PRO A 58 -9.85 0.75 -5.14
N LEU A 59 -10.23 1.97 -4.75
CA LEU A 59 -9.83 3.21 -5.45
C LEU A 59 -8.31 3.42 -5.38
N ALA A 60 -7.65 2.83 -4.38
CA ALA A 60 -6.22 2.91 -4.16
C ALA A 60 -5.71 1.77 -3.26
N PHE A 61 -4.41 1.54 -3.30
CA PHE A 61 -3.68 0.71 -2.33
C PHE A 61 -2.82 1.61 -1.42
N TRP A 62 -2.81 1.32 -0.11
CA TRP A 62 -2.07 2.10 0.88
C TRP A 62 -0.55 2.02 0.70
N ARG A 63 0.12 3.05 0.20
CA ARG A 63 1.59 2.99 0.05
C ARG A 63 2.32 3.52 1.29
N LEU A 64 3.13 2.68 1.95
CA LEU A 64 4.18 3.15 2.88
C LEU A 64 5.44 3.49 2.07
N LEU A 65 6.00 4.69 2.26
CA LEU A 65 7.30 5.05 1.68
C LEU A 65 8.41 4.26 2.39
N LEU A 66 8.87 3.14 1.79
CA LEU A 66 9.98 2.32 2.30
C LEU A 66 11.38 2.94 2.08
N THR A 67 11.51 4.27 2.06
CA THR A 67 12.81 4.96 2.03
C THR A 67 12.80 5.99 3.16
N ARG A 68 13.53 5.81 4.26
CA ARG A 68 14.98 5.90 4.37
C ARG A 68 15.48 5.22 5.67
N PRO A 69 16.55 4.40 5.66
CA PRO A 69 17.39 4.26 6.84
C PRO A 69 18.12 5.58 7.10
N ALA A 70 18.27 5.95 8.38
CA ALA A 70 18.98 7.16 8.81
C ALA A 70 20.45 7.17 8.32
N PRO A 71 21.02 8.33 7.97
CA PRO A 71 22.46 8.42 7.79
C PRO A 71 23.15 8.23 9.15
N HIS A 72 24.12 7.31 9.19
CA HIS A 72 25.11 7.22 10.26
C HIS A 72 26.15 8.33 10.12
#